data_AF-A0A3C1FMX6-F1
#
_entry.id   AF-A0A3C1FMX6-F1
#
_cell.length_a   1.000
_cell.length_b   1.000
_cell.length_c   1.000
_cell.angle_alpha   90.00
_cell.angle_beta   90.00
_cell.angle_gamma   90.00
#
_symmetry.space_group_name_H-M   'P 1'
#
loop_
_entity.id
_entity.type
_entity.pdbx_description
1 polymer ?
#
loop_
_entity_poly.entity_id
_entity_poly.type
_entity_poly.pdbx_seq_one_letter_code
_entity_poly.pdbx_strand_id
1 'polypeptide(L)'
;AEAVFEALQAGRSYDDGADYEAQFRSSWVYKDLHRVRNAKPLWSKFGLIPGMALFGADLWMNNLRIGLPFTLKHGKPDSATLKPADKCKKIDYPKPDGVLSFDKPSSVYLSAT
;
A
#
# COMPACT_ATOMS: atom_id res chain seq x y z
N ALA A 1 13.82 -3.04 16.41
CA ALA A 1 14.73 -2.64 17.50
C ALA A 1 15.22 -3.89 18.25
N GLU A 2 14.30 -4.75 18.71
CA GLU A 2 14.59 -6.00 19.45
C GLU A 2 15.62 -6.90 18.74
N ALA A 3 15.40 -7.27 17.48
CA ALA A 3 16.34 -8.09 16.71
C ALA A 3 17.78 -7.52 16.66
N VAL A 4 17.94 -6.20 16.60
CA VAL A 4 19.25 -5.53 16.61
C VAL A 4 19.86 -5.57 18.01
N PHE A 5 19.06 -5.34 19.04
CA PHE A 5 19.51 -5.39 20.43
C PHE A 5 19.98 -6.79 20.83
N GLU A 6 19.23 -7.84 20.46
CA GLU A 6 19.61 -9.24 20.66
C GLU A 6 20.91 -9.59 19.92
N ALA A 7 21.07 -9.13 18.68
CA ALA A 7 22.30 -9.34 17.92
C ALA A 7 23.52 -8.70 18.59
N LEU A 8 23.37 -7.48 19.10
CA LEU A 8 24.44 -6.78 19.84
C LEU A 8 24.77 -7.46 21.16
N GLN A 9 23.77 -7.93 21.91
CA GLN A 9 23.98 -8.70 23.15
C GLN A 9 24.69 -10.04 22.87
N ALA A 10 24.40 -10.68 21.76
CA ALA A 10 25.07 -11.90 21.32
C ALA A 10 26.50 -11.66 20.78
N GLY A 11 27.00 -10.41 20.81
CA GLY A 11 28.32 -10.06 20.31
C GLY A 11 28.48 -10.15 18.80
N ARG A 12 27.37 -10.20 18.04
CA ARG A 12 27.42 -10.22 16.58
C ARG A 12 27.76 -8.83 16.06
N SER A 13 28.55 -8.80 14.98
CA SER A 13 28.92 -7.58 14.25
C SER A 13 28.94 -7.86 12.75
N TYR A 14 28.62 -6.84 11.93
CA TYR A 14 28.60 -6.92 10.47
C TYR A 14 27.64 -7.98 9.88
N ASP A 15 26.54 -8.28 10.57
CA ASP A 15 25.53 -9.25 10.13
C ASP A 15 24.40 -8.55 9.36
N ASP A 16 23.86 -9.18 8.31
CA ASP A 16 22.87 -8.61 7.38
C ASP A 16 21.43 -8.59 7.95
N GLY A 17 21.27 -8.72 9.27
CA GLY A 17 19.97 -8.58 9.95
C GLY A 17 18.99 -9.73 9.67
N ALA A 18 19.48 -10.93 9.36
CA ALA A 18 18.66 -12.09 8.98
C ALA A 18 17.51 -12.42 9.97
N ASP A 19 17.72 -12.21 11.27
CA ASP A 19 16.71 -12.49 12.30
C ASP A 19 15.54 -11.49 12.28
N TYR A 20 15.73 -10.27 11.78
CA TYR A 20 14.65 -9.30 11.70
C TYR A 20 13.55 -9.76 10.74
N GLU A 21 13.91 -10.30 9.57
CA GLU A 21 12.92 -10.78 8.61
C GLU A 21 12.12 -11.97 9.20
N ALA A 22 12.80 -12.90 9.87
CA ALA A 22 12.16 -14.04 10.52
C ALA A 22 11.19 -13.60 11.62
N GLN A 23 11.61 -12.65 12.48
CA GLN A 23 10.76 -12.07 13.52
C GLN A 23 9.58 -11.28 12.92
N PHE A 24 9.81 -10.54 11.82
CA PHE A 24 8.73 -9.84 11.13
C PHE A 24 7.71 -10.82 10.55
N ARG A 25 8.14 -11.91 9.91
CA ARG A 25 7.25 -12.92 9.31
C ARG A 25 6.44 -13.70 10.35
N SER A 26 6.94 -13.86 11.58
CA SER A 26 6.20 -14.49 12.68
C SER A 26 5.24 -13.51 13.40
N SER A 27 5.46 -12.21 13.23
CA SER A 27 4.68 -11.15 13.88
C SER A 27 3.21 -11.11 13.42
N TRP A 28 2.38 -10.46 14.23
CA TRP A 28 0.99 -10.17 13.89
C TRP A 28 0.88 -9.23 12.66
N VAL A 29 1.84 -8.32 12.48
CA VAL A 29 1.86 -7.36 11.36
C VAL A 29 1.93 -8.10 10.02
N TYR A 30 2.83 -9.09 9.91
CA TYR A 30 2.92 -9.90 8.69
C TYR A 30 1.62 -10.66 8.45
N LYS A 31 1.02 -11.26 9.49
CA LYS A 31 -0.27 -11.96 9.37
C LYS A 31 -1.37 -11.05 8.85
N ASP A 32 -1.44 -9.82 9.35
CA ASP A 32 -2.45 -8.85 8.91
C ASP A 32 -2.21 -8.36 7.49
N LEU A 33 -0.98 -8.02 7.12
CA LEU A 33 -0.63 -7.66 5.74
C LEU A 33 -0.87 -8.82 4.76
N HIS A 34 -0.59 -10.06 5.19
CA HIS A 34 -0.78 -11.24 4.36
C HIS A 34 -2.25 -11.57 4.12
N ARG A 35 -3.15 -11.26 5.06
CA ARG A 35 -4.60 -11.40 4.90
C ARG A 35 -5.17 -10.45 3.86
N VAL A 36 -4.64 -9.23 3.78
CA VAL A 36 -5.15 -8.19 2.86
C VAL A 36 -4.40 -8.10 1.52
N ARG A 37 -3.47 -9.04 1.27
CA ARG A 37 -2.50 -8.94 0.16
C ARG A 37 -3.10 -8.80 -1.25
N ASN A 38 -4.30 -9.34 -1.46
CA ASN A 38 -4.96 -9.31 -2.77
C ASN A 38 -5.91 -8.12 -2.96
N ALA A 39 -6.13 -7.30 -1.93
CA ALA A 39 -7.07 -6.18 -1.94
C ALA A 39 -6.82 -5.18 -3.08
N LYS A 40 -5.66 -4.55 -3.06
CA LYS A 40 -5.28 -3.54 -4.05
C LYS A 40 -5.13 -4.13 -5.46
N PRO A 41 -4.52 -5.31 -5.66
CA PRO A 41 -4.51 -5.97 -6.97
C PRO A 41 -5.90 -6.25 -7.55
N LEU A 42 -6.86 -6.71 -6.74
CA LEU A 42 -8.24 -6.95 -7.19
C LEU A 42 -8.91 -5.65 -7.63
N TRP A 43 -8.78 -4.58 -6.85
CA TRP A 43 -9.30 -3.27 -7.21
C TRP A 43 -8.64 -2.74 -8.49
N SER A 44 -7.31 -2.73 -8.58
CA SER A 44 -6.62 -2.19 -9.74
C SER A 44 -6.88 -2.98 -11.03
N LYS A 45 -7.14 -4.29 -10.95
CA LYS A 45 -7.42 -5.13 -12.14
C LYS A 45 -8.87 -5.04 -12.61
N PHE A 46 -9.83 -5.02 -11.68
CA PHE A 46 -11.25 -5.09 -12.03
C PHE A 46 -11.95 -3.72 -12.00
N GLY A 47 -11.31 -2.69 -11.44
CA GLY A 47 -11.92 -1.37 -11.25
C GLY A 47 -12.69 -1.27 -9.94
N LEU A 48 -13.33 -0.12 -9.70
CA LEU A 48 -13.91 0.20 -8.39
C LEU A 48 -15.01 -0.78 -7.96
N ILE A 49 -16.05 -0.95 -8.78
CA ILE A 49 -17.26 -1.69 -8.38
C ILE A 49 -17.01 -3.21 -8.26
N PRO A 50 -16.59 -3.92 -9.32
CA PRO A 50 -16.33 -5.36 -9.21
C PRO A 50 -15.10 -5.65 -8.35
N GLY A 51 -14.10 -4.76 -8.34
CA GLY A 51 -12.92 -4.90 -7.48
C GLY A 51 -13.27 -4.80 -6.00
N MET A 52 -14.16 -3.89 -5.61
CA MET A 52 -14.67 -3.78 -4.23
C MET A 52 -15.43 -5.03 -3.79
N ALA A 53 -16.30 -5.58 -4.65
CA ALA A 53 -17.03 -6.81 -4.34
C ALA A 53 -16.08 -8.00 -4.13
N LEU A 54 -15.11 -8.19 -5.05
CA LEU A 54 -14.12 -9.26 -4.97
C LEU A 54 -13.19 -9.09 -3.76
N PHE A 55 -12.73 -7.87 -3.50
CA PHE A 55 -11.93 -7.55 -2.32
C PHE A 55 -12.69 -7.83 -1.01
N GLY A 56 -13.95 -7.38 -0.91
CA GLY A 56 -14.78 -7.62 0.27
C GLY A 56 -15.03 -9.11 0.51
N ALA A 57 -15.31 -9.86 -0.55
CA ALA A 57 -15.46 -11.31 -0.47
C ALA A 57 -14.14 -11.99 -0.04
N ASP A 58 -13.00 -11.61 -0.63
CA ASP A 58 -11.68 -12.15 -0.27
C ASP A 58 -11.34 -11.87 1.20
N LEU A 59 -11.58 -10.65 1.70
CA LEU A 59 -11.37 -10.34 3.12
C LEU A 59 -12.25 -11.20 4.04
N TRP A 60 -13.52 -11.36 3.70
CA TRP A 60 -14.44 -12.14 4.52
C TRP A 60 -14.03 -13.62 4.53
N MET A 61 -13.61 -14.17 3.38
CA MET A 61 -13.07 -15.54 3.28
C MET A 61 -11.73 -15.72 4.02
N ASN A 62 -10.87 -14.71 4.02
CA ASN A 62 -9.61 -14.72 4.79
C ASN A 62 -9.87 -14.69 6.29
N ASN A 63 -10.92 -13.99 6.75
CA ASN A 63 -11.33 -14.02 8.16
C ASN A 63 -11.79 -15.43 8.58
N LEU A 64 -12.45 -16.15 7.68
CA LEU A 64 -12.84 -17.56 7.86
C LEU A 64 -11.69 -18.56 7.65
N ARG A 65 -10.45 -18.08 7.44
CA ARG A 65 -9.24 -18.88 7.17
C ARG A 65 -9.31 -19.77 5.93
N ILE A 66 -10.25 -19.50 5.02
CA ILE A 66 -10.37 -20.21 3.75
C ILE A 66 -9.47 -19.51 2.73
N GLY A 67 -9.69 -18.19 2.53
CA GLY A 67 -8.88 -17.29 1.70
C GLY A 67 -8.57 -17.79 0.28
N LEU A 68 -7.93 -16.94 -0.53
CA LEU A 68 -7.37 -17.39 -1.81
C LEU A 68 -5.98 -18.01 -1.59
N PRO A 69 -5.66 -19.17 -2.20
CA PRO A 69 -4.37 -19.84 -2.04
C PRO A 69 -3.24 -19.18 -2.84
N PHE A 70 -3.52 -18.13 -3.61
CA PHE A 70 -2.55 -17.43 -4.45
C PHE A 70 -2.43 -15.94 -4.07
N THR A 71 -1.35 -15.33 -4.55
CA THR A 71 -1.06 -13.89 -4.37
C THR A 71 -1.05 -13.23 -5.73
N LEU A 72 -1.90 -12.22 -5.89
CA LEU A 72 -1.96 -11.42 -7.10
C LEU A 72 -0.81 -10.41 -7.14
N LYS A 73 -0.16 -10.31 -8.30
CA LYS A 73 0.84 -9.27 -8.56
C LYS A 73 0.18 -7.97 -9.01
N HIS A 74 0.82 -6.85 -8.66
CA HIS A 74 0.57 -5.57 -9.31
C HIS A 74 0.97 -5.64 -10.79
N GLY A 75 0.30 -4.83 -11.63
CA GLY A 75 0.50 -4.85 -13.07
C GLY A 75 1.79 -4.15 -13.49
N LYS A 76 1.68 -2.84 -13.73
CA LYS A 76 2.79 -1.99 -14.18
C LYS A 76 3.34 -1.17 -13.00
N PRO A 77 4.62 -0.76 -13.03
CA PRO A 77 5.12 0.25 -12.09
C PRO A 77 4.35 1.56 -12.30
N ASP A 78 4.18 2.34 -11.23
CA ASP A 78 3.36 3.56 -11.24
C ASP A 78 3.84 4.56 -12.31
N SER A 79 5.15 4.65 -12.55
CA SER A 79 5.74 5.49 -13.60
C SER A 79 5.28 5.15 -15.03
N ALA A 80 4.90 3.89 -15.28
CA ALA A 80 4.45 3.41 -16.58
C ALA A 80 2.92 3.39 -16.74
N THR A 81 2.18 3.99 -15.80
CA THR A 81 0.70 4.04 -15.83
C THR A 81 0.13 5.23 -16.58
N LEU A 82 0.95 6.25 -16.85
CA LEU A 82 0.53 7.46 -17.55
C LEU A 82 0.26 7.21 -19.04
N LYS A 83 -0.71 7.94 -19.57
CA LYS A 83 -1.01 7.99 -21.00
C LYS A 83 -0.47 9.31 -21.59
N PRO A 84 -0.09 9.31 -22.88
CA PRO A 84 0.21 10.54 -23.61
C PRO A 84 -0.91 11.59 -23.46
N ALA A 85 -0.52 12.87 -23.35
CA ALA A 85 -1.45 13.97 -23.05
C ALA A 85 -2.54 14.14 -24.12
N ASP A 86 -2.20 13.89 -25.39
CA ASP A 86 -3.10 13.88 -26.55
C ASP A 86 -4.17 12.76 -26.47
N LYS A 87 -3.96 11.73 -25.65
CA LYS A 87 -4.91 10.62 -25.43
C LYS A 87 -5.76 10.80 -24.17
N CYS A 88 -5.68 11.95 -23.50
CA CYS A 88 -6.37 12.23 -22.25
C CYS A 88 -7.29 13.45 -22.38
N LYS A 89 -8.50 13.37 -21.82
CA LYS A 89 -9.35 14.55 -21.65
C LYS A 89 -8.80 15.41 -20.52
N LYS A 90 -8.55 16.69 -20.79
CA LYS A 90 -8.18 17.66 -19.75
C LYS A 90 -9.28 17.73 -18.70
N ILE A 91 -8.90 17.60 -17.43
CA ILE A 91 -9.82 17.73 -16.29
C ILE A 91 -9.95 19.23 -15.97
N ASP A 92 -11.18 19.73 -15.91
CA ASP A 92 -11.47 21.10 -15.51
C ASP A 92 -11.75 21.13 -14.01
N TYR A 93 -10.81 21.67 -13.25
CA TYR A 93 -10.92 21.80 -11.80
C TYR A 93 -11.45 23.19 -11.47
N PRO A 94 -12.50 23.32 -10.63
CA PRO A 94 -13.02 24.62 -10.23
C PRO A 94 -11.95 25.42 -9.47
N LYS A 95 -12.05 26.75 -9.54
CA LYS A 95 -11.17 27.64 -8.76
C LYS A 95 -11.39 27.40 -7.26
N PRO A 96 -10.33 27.50 -6.43
CA PRO A 96 -10.45 27.37 -4.99
C PRO A 96 -11.34 28.49 -4.42
N ASP A 97 -12.16 28.14 -3.43
CA ASP A 97 -13.13 29.03 -2.76
C ASP A 97 -12.59 29.72 -1.50
N GLY A 98 -11.40 29.31 -1.02
CA GLY A 98 -10.77 29.87 0.18
C GLY A 98 -11.40 29.42 1.50
N VAL A 99 -12.37 28.49 1.47
CA VAL A 99 -13.06 27.96 2.65
C VAL A 99 -12.91 26.45 2.76
N LEU A 100 -13.28 25.72 1.70
CA LEU A 100 -13.12 24.27 1.61
C LEU A 100 -11.94 23.86 0.72
N SER A 101 -11.56 24.74 -0.20
CA SER A 101 -10.55 24.51 -1.22
C SER A 101 -9.61 25.72 -1.33
N PHE A 102 -8.32 25.46 -1.35
CA PHE A 102 -7.27 26.48 -1.31
C PHE A 102 -6.34 26.34 -2.51
N ASP A 103 -5.65 27.42 -2.86
CA ASP A 103 -4.56 27.36 -3.81
C ASP A 103 -3.36 26.56 -3.25
N LYS A 104 -2.52 26.06 -4.16
CA LYS A 104 -1.36 25.24 -3.77
C LYS A 104 -0.35 26.03 -2.91
N PRO A 105 0.03 27.29 -3.22
CA PRO A 105 0.93 28.07 -2.36
C PRO A 105 0.44 28.20 -0.93
N SER A 106 -0.84 28.54 -0.72
CA SER A 106 -1.44 28.59 0.63
C SER A 106 -1.31 27.24 1.36
N SER A 107 -1.50 26.13 0.62
CA SER A 107 -1.35 24.78 1.18
C SER A 107 0.10 24.45 1.57
N VAL A 108 1.09 24.90 0.79
CA VAL A 108 2.52 24.69 1.05
C VAL A 108 3.02 25.56 2.20
N TYR A 109 2.55 26.81 2.29
CA TYR A 109 2.88 27.69 3.41
C TYR A 109 2.49 27.06 4.76
N LEU A 110 1.31 26.42 4.81
CA LEU A 110 0.83 25.73 6.02
C LEU A 110 1.59 24.44 6.33
N SER A 111 2.26 23.81 5.36
CA SER A 111 3.12 22.66 5.64
C SER A 111 4.49 23.04 6.21
N ALA A 112 4.81 24.33 6.32
CA ALA A 112 6.09 24.85 6.84
C ALA A 112 7.33 24.26 6.12
N THR A 113 7.19 24.05 4.81
CA THR A 113 8.22 23.57 3.87
C THR A 113 8.46 24.62 2.80
#